data_AF-A0AAN7P988-F1
#
_entry.id   AF-A0AAN7P988-F1
#
_cell.length_a   1.000
_cell.length_b   1.000
_cell.length_c   1.000
_cell.angle_alpha   90.00
_cell.angle_beta   90.00
_cell.angle_gamma   90.00
#
_symmetry.space_group_name_H-M   'P 1'
#
loop_
_entity.id
_entity.type
_entity.pdbx_description
1 polymer ?
#
loop_
_entity_poly.entity_id
_entity_poly.type
_entity_poly.pdbx_seq_one_letter_code
_entity_poly.pdbx_strand_id
1 'polypeptide(L)'
;MTTLEDGIRILFSELDENSRIIKYENVLADDNFSVLVRTKLKNNDTWSKVCDRWVERFTIQTNSKWVVKYTFPKIKRMEYRKVYICKENSTSRKNHDKSCQGKIDIKVKKYTKSTLKKDALLKSGYNGEIRVTFNHSHER
;
A
#
# COMPACT_ATOMS: atom_id res chain seq x y z
N MET A 1 -18.68 -5.41 -19.90
CA MET A 1 -18.47 -4.24 -19.01
C MET A 1 -17.66 -4.72 -17.83
N THR A 2 -16.40 -4.31 -17.71
CA THR A 2 -15.58 -4.54 -16.52
C THR A 2 -16.05 -3.62 -15.40
N THR A 3 -16.23 -4.15 -14.19
CA THR A 3 -16.58 -3.31 -13.03
C THR A 3 -15.34 -2.56 -12.53
N LEU A 4 -15.53 -1.48 -11.76
CA LEU A 4 -14.44 -0.76 -11.07
C LEU A 4 -13.60 -1.71 -10.22
N GLU A 5 -14.23 -2.66 -9.52
CA GLU A 5 -13.51 -3.67 -8.74
C GLU A 5 -12.67 -4.60 -9.63
N ASP A 6 -13.16 -4.97 -10.82
CA ASP A 6 -12.40 -5.79 -11.75
C ASP A 6 -11.18 -5.04 -12.29
N GLY A 7 -11.31 -3.75 -12.60
CA GLY A 7 -10.18 -2.90 -12.98
C GLY A 7 -9.12 -2.83 -11.88
N ILE A 8 -9.54 -2.67 -10.63
CA ILE A 8 -8.64 -2.68 -9.46
C ILE A 8 -8.00 -4.07 -9.27
N ARG A 9 -8.74 -5.17 -9.47
CA ARG A 9 -8.17 -6.53 -9.42
C ARG A 9 -7.07 -6.71 -10.44
N ILE A 10 -7.31 -6.28 -11.67
CA ILE A 10 -6.35 -6.34 -12.77
C ILE A 10 -5.09 -5.54 -12.38
N LEU A 11 -5.25 -4.27 -11.97
CA LEU A 11 -4.15 -3.41 -11.53
C LEU A 11 -3.25 -4.10 -10.50
N PHE A 12 -3.81 -4.61 -9.40
CA PHE A 12 -3.01 -5.23 -8.35
C PHE A 12 -2.43 -6.59 -8.74
N SER A 13 -3.10 -7.34 -9.63
CA SER A 13 -2.57 -8.59 -10.17
C SER A 13 -1.36 -8.36 -11.09
N GLU A 14 -1.37 -7.29 -11.88
CA GLU A 14 -0.26 -6.88 -12.74
C GLU A 14 0.90 -6.27 -11.92
N LEU A 15 0.58 -5.55 -10.86
CA LEU A 15 1.56 -4.94 -9.96
C LEU A 15 2.42 -6.01 -9.26
N ASP A 16 1.75 -7.06 -8.79
CA ASP A 16 2.36 -8.18 -8.07
C ASP A 16 1.48 -9.43 -8.16
N GLU A 17 1.93 -10.40 -8.94
CA GLU A 17 1.30 -11.72 -9.12
C GLU A 17 1.17 -12.51 -7.80
N ASN A 18 1.99 -12.17 -6.79
CA ASN A 18 1.97 -12.78 -5.48
C ASN A 18 1.15 -11.97 -4.47
N SER A 19 0.35 -11.03 -4.96
CA SER A 19 -0.54 -10.23 -4.14
C SER A 19 -1.95 -10.82 -4.11
N ARG A 20 -2.64 -10.58 -2.99
CA ARG A 20 -4.03 -10.97 -2.77
C ARG A 20 -4.77 -9.80 -2.15
N ILE A 21 -5.80 -9.34 -2.83
CA ILE A 21 -6.72 -8.35 -2.27
C ILE A 21 -7.53 -9.01 -1.16
N ILE A 22 -7.53 -8.38 0.01
CA ILE A 22 -8.26 -8.83 1.19
C ILE A 22 -9.57 -8.07 1.35
N LYS A 23 -9.56 -6.78 1.02
CA LYS A 23 -10.70 -5.90 1.23
C LYS A 23 -10.71 -4.75 0.24
N TYR A 24 -11.91 -4.45 -0.29
CA TYR A 24 -12.26 -3.18 -0.91
C TYR A 24 -13.02 -2.31 0.09
N GLU A 25 -12.70 -1.03 0.13
CA GLU A 25 -13.39 -0.01 0.92
C GLU A 25 -13.53 1.23 0.02
N ASN A 26 -14.67 1.93 0.09
CA ASN A 26 -14.88 3.22 -0.58
C ASN A 26 -14.56 3.23 -2.09
N VAL A 27 -14.92 2.18 -2.83
CA VAL A 27 -14.75 2.14 -4.31
C VAL A 27 -15.85 2.97 -4.95
N LEU A 28 -15.54 4.24 -5.22
CA LEU A 28 -16.47 5.21 -5.79
C LEU A 28 -16.11 5.56 -7.23
N ALA A 29 -14.81 5.56 -7.56
CA ALA A 29 -14.27 5.88 -8.88
C ALA A 29 -12.82 5.34 -9.00
N ASP A 30 -12.22 5.47 -10.19
CA ASP A 30 -10.83 5.03 -10.45
C ASP A 30 -9.78 5.85 -9.66
N ASP A 31 -10.11 7.07 -9.21
CA ASP A 31 -9.29 7.91 -8.30
C ASP A 31 -9.67 7.78 -6.84
N ASN A 32 -10.76 7.09 -6.54
CA ASN A 32 -11.39 7.11 -5.23
C ASN A 32 -11.73 5.69 -4.82
N PHE A 33 -10.73 5.04 -4.25
CA PHE A 33 -10.81 3.70 -3.71
C PHE A 33 -9.88 3.51 -2.52
N SER A 34 -10.20 2.53 -1.68
CA SER A 34 -9.30 2.03 -0.65
C SER A 34 -9.21 0.51 -0.74
N VAL A 35 -7.99 -0.01 -0.77
CA VAL A 35 -7.73 -1.44 -0.91
C VAL A 35 -6.73 -1.88 0.14
N LEU A 36 -7.01 -3.04 0.75
CA LEU A 36 -6.06 -3.77 1.56
C LEU A 36 -5.56 -4.99 0.79
N VAL A 37 -4.25 -5.02 0.56
CA VAL A 37 -3.56 -6.10 -0.16
C VAL A 37 -2.61 -6.82 0.80
N ARG A 38 -2.53 -8.14 0.67
CA ARG A 38 -1.51 -8.97 1.30
C ARG A 38 -0.59 -9.48 0.20
N THR A 39 0.71 -9.34 0.39
CA THR A 39 1.73 -9.71 -0.61
C THR A 39 2.89 -10.46 0.05
N LYS A 40 3.60 -11.26 -0.74
CA LYS A 40 4.83 -11.95 -0.35
C LYS A 40 6.04 -11.05 -0.66
N LEU A 41 6.38 -10.17 0.28
CA LEU A 41 7.54 -9.29 0.15
C LEU A 41 8.82 -10.05 0.47
N LYS A 42 9.77 -10.07 -0.47
CA LYS A 42 11.08 -10.71 -0.28
C LYS A 42 12.14 -9.66 0.06
N ASN A 43 12.85 -9.86 1.17
CA ASN A 43 13.95 -8.99 1.57
C ASN A 43 15.26 -9.38 0.87
N ASN A 44 15.32 -9.17 -0.44
CA ASN A 44 16.55 -9.43 -1.20
C ASN A 44 17.64 -8.39 -0.88
N ASP A 45 17.25 -7.23 -0.35
CA ASP A 45 18.15 -6.14 0.05
C ASP A 45 17.76 -5.63 1.46
N THR A 46 17.01 -4.54 1.51
CA THR A 46 16.42 -3.95 2.71
C THR A 46 14.93 -3.76 2.54
N TRP A 47 14.19 -3.84 3.64
CA TRP A 47 12.75 -3.59 3.62
C TRP A 47 12.38 -2.20 3.08
N SER A 48 13.25 -1.19 3.24
CA SER A 48 13.04 0.12 2.63
C SER A 48 13.02 0.03 1.11
N LYS A 49 14.05 -0.57 0.49
CA LYS A 49 14.13 -0.71 -0.97
C LYS A 49 12.97 -1.55 -1.52
N VAL A 50 12.56 -2.59 -0.78
CA VAL A 50 11.40 -3.41 -1.15
C VAL A 50 10.11 -2.57 -1.19
N CYS A 51 9.87 -1.73 -0.18
CA CYS A 51 8.72 -0.82 -0.16
C CYS A 51 8.80 0.20 -1.31
N ASP A 52 9.99 0.77 -1.55
CA ASP A 52 10.20 1.77 -2.60
C ASP A 52 9.92 1.19 -3.99
N ARG A 53 10.43 -0.01 -4.29
CA ARG A 53 10.14 -0.71 -5.56
C ARG A 53 8.65 -0.98 -5.76
N TRP A 54 7.94 -1.35 -4.69
CA TRP A 54 6.50 -1.59 -4.79
C TRP A 54 5.75 -0.29 -5.12
N VAL A 55 6.06 0.81 -4.42
CA VAL A 55 5.44 2.11 -4.66
C VAL A 55 5.82 2.67 -6.03
N GLU A 56 7.05 2.45 -6.50
CA GLU A 56 7.50 2.86 -7.83
C GLU A 56 6.68 2.19 -8.94
N ARG A 57 6.46 0.87 -8.85
CA ARG A 57 5.58 0.17 -9.80
C ARG A 57 4.15 0.71 -9.76
N PHE A 58 3.63 0.94 -8.57
CA PHE A 58 2.28 1.49 -8.39
C PHE A 58 2.16 2.90 -8.97
N THR A 59 3.21 3.71 -8.78
CA THR A 59 3.34 5.07 -9.34
C THR A 59 3.29 5.05 -10.86
N ILE A 60 4.04 4.13 -11.50
CA ILE A 60 4.06 3.99 -12.95
C ILE A 60 2.67 3.60 -13.49
N GLN A 61 2.01 2.62 -12.87
CA GLN A 61 0.70 2.14 -13.34
C GLN A 61 -0.43 3.14 -13.11
N THR A 62 -0.39 3.89 -12.01
CA THR A 62 -1.49 4.82 -11.64
C THR A 62 -1.19 6.27 -11.97
N ASN A 63 -0.04 6.54 -12.60
CA ASN A 63 0.49 7.88 -12.89
C ASN A 63 0.32 8.82 -11.69
N SER A 64 0.86 8.45 -10.52
CA SER A 64 0.64 9.17 -9.27
C SER A 64 1.94 9.40 -8.50
N LYS A 65 2.08 10.55 -7.84
CA LYS A 65 3.34 10.91 -7.13
C LYS A 65 3.25 10.72 -5.62
N TRP A 66 4.21 9.99 -5.07
CA TRP A 66 4.26 9.63 -3.65
C TRP A 66 5.54 10.09 -2.98
N VAL A 67 5.44 10.58 -1.74
CA VAL A 67 6.59 10.93 -0.89
C VAL A 67 6.52 10.19 0.43
N VAL A 68 7.68 9.85 0.98
CA VAL A 68 7.78 9.17 2.28
C VAL A 68 7.36 10.14 3.37
N LYS A 69 6.33 9.76 4.14
CA LYS A 69 5.93 10.48 5.35
C LYS A 69 6.70 9.99 6.58
N TYR A 70 6.71 8.67 6.80
CA TYR A 70 7.35 8.05 7.96
C TYR A 70 7.93 6.67 7.65
N THR A 71 9.02 6.33 8.34
CA THR A 71 9.60 4.98 8.38
C THR A 71 9.70 4.52 9.82
N PHE A 72 9.42 3.24 10.06
CA PHE A 72 9.49 2.63 11.38
C PHE A 72 10.23 1.29 11.28
N PRO A 73 11.57 1.30 11.34
CA PRO A 73 12.38 0.10 11.15
C PRO A 73 12.39 -0.85 12.36
N LYS A 74 11.92 -0.42 13.54
CA LYS A 74 11.95 -1.22 14.77
C LYS A 74 10.61 -1.10 15.51
N ILE A 75 9.63 -1.92 15.14
CA ILE A 75 8.33 -2.01 15.81
C ILE A 75 8.20 -3.40 16.48
N LYS A 76 7.65 -3.48 17.70
CA LYS A 76 7.55 -4.75 18.44
C LYS A 76 6.83 -5.88 17.66
N ARG A 77 5.84 -5.54 16.84
CA ARG A 77 4.97 -6.49 16.11
C ARG A 77 5.22 -6.54 14.60
N MET A 78 6.16 -5.74 14.08
CA MET A 78 6.42 -5.62 12.64
C MET A 78 7.93 -5.57 12.42
N GLU A 79 8.39 -6.20 11.36
CA GLU A 79 9.80 -6.06 10.96
C GLU A 79 10.07 -4.69 10.37
N TYR A 80 9.09 -4.12 9.68
CA TYR A 80 9.23 -2.83 9.04
C TYR A 80 7.86 -2.19 8.79
N ARG A 81 7.81 -0.86 8.77
CA ARG A 81 6.67 -0.11 8.24
C ARG A 81 7.15 1.15 7.55
N LYS A 82 6.56 1.46 6.40
CA LYS A 82 6.82 2.69 5.65
C LYS A 82 5.52 3.26 5.13
N VAL A 83 5.32 4.54 5.38
CA VAL A 83 4.11 5.27 5.02
C VAL A 83 4.46 6.32 3.99
N TYR A 84 3.71 6.31 2.89
CA TYR A 84 3.79 7.29 1.81
C TYR A 84 2.49 8.09 1.79
N ILE A 85 2.60 9.35 1.40
CA ILE A 85 1.48 10.23 1.10
C ILE A 85 1.65 10.79 -0.29
N CYS A 86 0.54 11.25 -0.88
CA CYS A 86 0.63 11.96 -2.14
C CYS A 86 1.56 13.18 -2.01
N LYS A 87 2.36 13.45 -3.04
CA LYS A 87 3.27 14.60 -3.10
C LYS A 87 2.52 15.93 -2.88
N GLU A 88 1.34 16.10 -3.46
CA GLU A 88 0.55 17.33 -3.29
C GLU A 88 -0.02 17.49 -1.87
N ASN A 89 -0.15 16.40 -1.11
CA ASN A 89 -0.44 16.49 0.32
C ASN A 89 0.75 17.11 1.09
N SER A 90 1.98 16.83 0.69
CA SER A 90 3.19 17.34 1.37
C SER A 90 3.45 18.83 1.12
N THR A 91 2.93 19.37 0.02
CA THR A 91 3.08 20.79 -0.37
C THR A 91 1.96 21.68 0.18
N SER A 92 0.77 21.13 0.50
CA SER A 92 -0.34 21.85 1.12
C SER A 92 -0.10 22.17 2.60
N ARG A 93 0.85 23.06 2.89
CA ARG A 93 1.06 23.60 4.25
C ARG A 93 0.08 24.72 4.62
N LYS A 94 -0.74 25.20 3.68
CA LYS A 94 -1.55 26.42 3.86
C LYS A 94 -3.07 26.20 3.95
N ASN A 95 -3.61 25.05 3.54
CA ASN A 95 -5.05 24.76 3.63
C ASN A 95 -5.27 23.28 4.00
N HIS A 96 -5.57 23.03 5.28
CA HIS A 96 -5.79 21.68 5.81
C HIS A 96 -6.99 20.97 5.16
N ASP A 97 -8.04 21.72 4.79
CA ASP A 97 -9.30 21.18 4.26
C ASP A 97 -9.24 20.74 2.79
N LYS A 98 -8.17 21.07 2.06
CA LYS A 98 -7.94 20.66 0.66
C LYS A 98 -6.75 19.70 0.50
N SER A 99 -6.27 19.13 1.60
CA SER A 99 -5.13 18.23 1.58
C SER A 99 -5.50 16.88 0.96
N CYS A 100 -4.72 16.44 -0.04
CA CYS A 100 -4.96 15.16 -0.71
C CYS A 100 -4.91 13.99 0.29
N GLN A 101 -5.92 13.13 0.27
CA GLN A 101 -6.04 12.00 1.18
C GLN A 101 -5.28 10.74 0.73
N GLY A 102 -4.70 10.78 -0.47
CA GLY A 102 -3.81 9.77 -1.01
C GLY A 102 -2.76 9.31 0.00
N LYS A 103 -2.80 8.02 0.35
CA LYS A 103 -1.88 7.38 1.32
C LYS A 103 -1.59 5.93 0.95
N ILE A 104 -0.34 5.50 1.11
CA ILE A 104 0.07 4.09 1.05
C ILE A 104 0.75 3.73 2.38
N ASP A 105 0.26 2.71 3.08
CA ASP A 105 0.84 2.20 4.33
C ASP A 105 1.30 0.76 4.12
N ILE A 106 2.61 0.58 3.98
CA ILE A 106 3.25 -0.72 3.80
C ILE A 106 3.79 -1.20 5.14
N LYS A 107 3.35 -2.40 5.55
CA LYS A 107 3.79 -3.07 6.76
C LYS A 107 4.35 -4.44 6.43
N VAL A 108 5.52 -4.75 6.96
CA VAL A 108 6.12 -6.09 6.93
C VAL A 108 5.91 -6.72 8.30
N LYS A 109 5.08 -7.76 8.35
CA LYS A 109 4.77 -8.46 9.60
C LYS A 109 5.94 -9.31 10.05
N LYS A 110 6.18 -9.34 11.35
CA LYS A 110 7.20 -10.18 11.97
C LYS A 110 6.72 -11.62 12.09
N TYR A 111 7.58 -12.55 11.69
CA TYR A 111 7.37 -13.98 11.91
C TYR A 111 7.69 -14.36 13.35
N THR A 112 6.68 -14.75 14.11
CA THR A 112 6.82 -15.30 15.46
C THR A 112 5.88 -16.47 15.63
N LYS A 113 6.17 -17.40 16.56
CA LYS A 113 5.26 -18.52 16.86
C LYS A 113 3.84 -18.04 17.19
N SER A 114 3.72 -16.91 17.89
CA SER A 114 2.43 -16.31 18.26
C SER A 114 1.68 -15.72 17.06
N THR A 115 2.37 -14.97 16.19
CA THR A 115 1.75 -14.37 14.99
C THR A 115 1.35 -15.43 13.98
N LEU A 116 2.16 -16.48 13.80
CA LEU A 116 1.81 -17.61 12.95
C LEU A 116 0.55 -18.31 13.44
N LYS A 117 0.38 -18.56 14.73
CA LYS A 117 -0.85 -19.21 15.25
C LYS A 117 -2.12 -18.47 14.81
N LYS A 118 -2.10 -17.13 14.82
CA LYS A 118 -3.28 -16.28 14.61
C LYS A 118 -3.50 -15.80 13.16
N ASP A 119 -2.45 -15.65 12.37
CA ASP A 119 -2.54 -15.09 11.01
C ASP A 119 -2.28 -16.19 9.96
N ALA A 120 -3.37 -16.73 9.39
CA ALA A 120 -3.31 -17.78 8.37
C ALA A 120 -2.58 -17.32 7.09
N LEU A 121 -2.71 -16.05 6.70
CA LEU A 121 -2.05 -15.53 5.52
C LEU A 121 -0.54 -15.39 5.76
N LEU A 122 -0.12 -15.01 6.97
CA LEU A 122 1.28 -15.02 7.34
C LEU A 122 1.86 -16.43 7.33
N LYS A 123 1.11 -17.45 7.80
CA LYS A 123 1.51 -18.87 7.68
C LYS A 123 1.74 -19.28 6.22
N SER A 124 0.92 -18.79 5.29
CA SER A 124 1.07 -19.02 3.86
C SER A 124 2.13 -18.13 3.18
N GLY A 125 2.91 -17.38 3.94
CA GLY A 125 4.04 -16.58 3.46
C GLY A 125 3.71 -15.13 3.09
N TYR A 126 2.46 -14.68 3.23
CA TYR A 126 2.09 -13.27 2.99
C TYR A 126 2.50 -12.41 4.19
N ASN A 127 3.74 -11.94 4.19
CA ASN A 127 4.29 -11.06 5.23
C ASN A 127 3.95 -9.58 5.02
N GLY A 128 3.77 -9.15 3.78
CA GLY A 128 3.39 -7.77 3.44
C GLY A 128 1.90 -7.52 3.67
N GLU A 129 1.59 -6.39 4.26
CA GLU A 129 0.25 -5.81 4.33
C GLU A 129 0.34 -4.39 3.80
N ILE A 130 -0.33 -4.12 2.69
CA ILE A 130 -0.28 -2.84 1.99
C ILE A 130 -1.69 -2.29 1.95
N ARG A 131 -1.89 -1.16 2.62
CA ARG A 131 -3.14 -0.41 2.55
C ARG A 131 -2.93 0.77 1.61
N VAL A 132 -3.65 0.78 0.50
CA VAL A 132 -3.73 1.90 -0.43
C VAL A 132 -5.03 2.63 -0.17
N THR A 133 -4.93 3.93 0.10
CA THR A 133 -6.04 4.87 0.06
C THR A 133 -5.73 5.79 -1.11
N PHE A 134 -6.38 5.53 -2.24
CA PHE A 134 -6.24 6.30 -3.45
C PHE A 134 -7.45 7.24 -3.48
N ASN A 135 -7.27 8.44 -2.95
CA ASN A 135 -8.31 9.48 -2.92
C ASN A 135 -7.60 10.82 -3.15
N HIS A 136 -7.55 11.21 -4.42
CA HIS A 136 -6.87 12.42 -4.88
C HIS A 136 -7.87 13.53 -5.12
N SER A 137 -7.64 14.69 -4.51
CA SER A 137 -8.41 15.91 -4.73
C SER A 137 -7.82 16.79 -5.85
N HIS A 138 -6.95 16.22 -6.68
CA HIS A 138 -6.19 16.87 -7.74
C HIS A 138 -5.87 15.84 -8.84
N GLU A 139 -5.41 16.33 -9.99
CA GLU A 139 -4.89 15.48 -11.06
C GLU A 139 -3.60 14.78 -10.64
N ARG A 140 -3.46 13.50 -10.98
CA ARG A 140 -2.50 12.56 -10.39
C ARG A 140 -1.09 12.70 -10.98
#